data_AF-A0A437UXR0-F1
#
_entry.id   AF-A0A437UXR0-F1
#
_cell.length_a   1.000
_cell.length_b   1.000
_cell.length_c   1.000
_cell.angle_alpha   90.00
_cell.angle_beta   90.00
_cell.angle_gamma   90.00
#
_symmetry.space_group_name_H-M   'P 1'
#
loop_
_entity.id
_entity.type
_entity.pdbx_description
1 polymer ?
#
loop_
_entity_poly.entity_id
_entity_poly.type
_entity_poly.pdbx_seq_one_letter_code
_entity_poly.pdbx_strand_id
1 'polypeptide(L)'
;MITYSLKSLMPRDCTGSGTSAIMSPVAESFAESTHGIGQTGARDQPSSWSRRNQDDPEAMNRSLNEAHEMRKVIFCFSGTGNSLRAARIIASQLDGATIVSVKEGVCSDLAADADMVGFICPVYEWDIPEPMKCFAEGLTVSSKAYVFMVATFAAVHGRCFETMDAILREKGTRLHYGRPLRCVASQCVAYEPFPAPRFMVPYSERRAKALGKEIAARKHSKFPPMSIVTRKLFDRMMAPFLNIQHEYDKGFYTTDRCTGCGLCSRICPCKNISLSNRHPTWNHRCVGCNACVVYCPSKAIMFKTPEAYRQLDNMITRRLGLPDKRTRYHNPYITAKDMISDGEVIEA
;
A
#
# COMPACT_ATOMS: atom_id res chain seq x y z
N MET A 1 8.66 -37.62 2.33
CA MET A 1 8.02 -36.77 3.35
C MET A 1 9.15 -36.11 4.12
N ILE A 2 9.42 -34.83 3.85
CA ILE A 2 10.41 -34.04 4.60
C ILE A 2 9.66 -32.77 5.03
N THR A 3 9.36 -32.70 6.31
CA THR A 3 8.70 -31.58 6.99
C THR A 3 9.72 -30.48 7.22
N TYR A 4 9.57 -29.33 6.55
CA TYR A 4 10.33 -28.13 6.89
C TYR A 4 9.66 -27.43 8.08
N SER A 5 10.38 -27.40 9.20
CA SER A 5 10.02 -26.70 10.43
C SER A 5 10.14 -25.19 10.22
N LEU A 6 9.01 -24.50 10.15
CA LEU A 6 8.91 -23.04 10.25
C LEU A 6 8.99 -22.64 11.72
N LYS A 7 10.18 -22.38 12.25
CA LYS A 7 10.34 -21.65 13.51
C LYS A 7 11.52 -20.68 13.44
N SER A 8 11.21 -19.45 13.85
CA SER A 8 12.11 -18.35 14.23
C SER A 8 12.38 -17.26 13.20
N LEU A 9 11.34 -16.49 12.88
CA LEU A 9 11.43 -15.03 12.91
C LEU A 9 10.29 -14.57 13.82
N MET A 10 10.65 -14.09 15.01
CA MET A 10 9.68 -13.56 15.98
C MET A 10 9.04 -12.28 15.41
N PRO A 11 7.70 -12.11 15.55
CA PRO A 11 7.09 -10.80 15.33
C PRO A 11 7.58 -9.84 16.41
N ARG A 12 8.03 -8.64 16.00
CA ARG A 12 8.29 -7.56 16.96
C ARG A 12 6.96 -6.92 17.33
N ASP A 13 6.67 -6.95 18.63
CA ASP A 13 5.50 -6.33 19.22
C ASP A 13 5.42 -4.84 18.87
N CYS A 14 4.31 -4.46 18.27
CA CYS A 14 3.83 -3.08 18.22
C CYS A 14 2.91 -2.86 19.43
N THR A 15 3.48 -2.70 20.62
CA THR A 15 2.73 -2.23 21.80
C THR A 15 3.34 -0.93 22.30
N GLY A 16 2.50 0.11 22.35
CA GLY A 16 2.87 1.42 22.81
C GLY A 16 2.95 1.53 24.34
N SER A 17 3.63 2.61 24.75
CA SER A 17 3.42 3.41 25.95
C SER A 17 3.35 2.68 27.30
N GLY A 18 4.49 2.64 28.00
CA GLY A 18 4.57 2.52 29.45
C GLY A 18 4.72 3.91 30.08
N THR A 19 3.75 4.27 30.91
CA THR A 19 3.66 5.46 31.74
C THR A 19 4.77 5.56 32.79
N SER A 20 5.25 6.76 33.08
CA SER A 20 5.69 7.11 34.44
C SER A 20 4.97 8.38 34.89
N ALA A 21 4.07 8.18 35.85
CA ALA A 21 3.45 9.23 36.63
C ALA A 21 4.44 9.68 37.72
N ILE A 22 4.59 10.99 37.90
CA ILE A 22 5.08 11.58 39.14
C ILE A 22 4.03 12.61 39.57
N MET A 23 3.44 12.39 40.75
CA MET A 23 2.40 13.20 41.37
C MET A 23 2.99 14.38 42.16
N SER A 24 2.34 15.55 42.00
CA SER A 24 1.92 16.54 43.04
C SER A 24 2.96 17.37 43.81
N PRO A 25 2.56 18.41 44.59
CA PRO A 25 1.52 19.46 44.34
C PRO A 25 1.93 20.87 44.87
N VAL A 26 1.32 21.97 44.41
CA VAL A 26 1.21 23.28 45.13
C VAL A 26 -0.03 24.01 44.58
N ALA A 27 -1.17 24.06 45.27
CA ALA A 27 -1.64 24.98 46.32
C ALA A 27 -2.21 26.35 45.83
N GLU A 28 -3.50 26.50 46.14
CA GLU A 28 -4.39 27.66 46.39
C GLU A 28 -3.90 29.12 46.24
N SER A 29 -4.76 29.97 45.64
CA SER A 29 -5.22 31.29 46.14
C SER A 29 -6.31 31.83 45.20
N PHE A 30 -7.56 32.03 45.65
CA PHE A 30 -8.19 33.15 46.39
C PHE A 30 -8.68 34.35 45.54
N ALA A 31 -9.96 34.69 45.81
CA ALA A 31 -10.62 36.01 45.79
C ALA A 31 -10.89 36.70 44.43
N GLU A 32 -12.16 36.80 44.02
CA GLU A 32 -13.14 37.88 44.27
C GLU A 32 -13.09 39.01 43.23
N SER A 33 -14.21 39.23 42.54
CA SER A 33 -14.90 40.53 42.53
C SER A 33 -16.20 40.43 41.72
N THR A 34 -17.29 40.71 42.42
CA THR A 34 -18.60 41.06 41.90
C THR A 34 -18.59 42.50 41.36
N HIS A 35 -19.48 42.82 40.40
CA HIS A 35 -20.38 43.99 40.38
C HIS A 35 -21.05 44.14 38.99
N GLY A 36 -22.35 44.44 38.97
CA GLY A 36 -22.99 45.06 37.78
C GLY A 36 -24.40 44.58 37.47
N ILE A 37 -25.39 45.18 38.13
CA ILE A 37 -26.84 45.05 37.91
C ILE A 37 -27.27 45.82 36.65
N GLY A 38 -28.27 45.31 35.90
CA GLY A 38 -29.03 46.10 34.91
C GLY A 38 -30.20 45.33 34.30
N GLN A 39 -31.43 45.65 34.72
CA GLN A 39 -32.70 45.02 34.32
C GLN A 39 -33.33 45.63 33.05
N THR A 40 -34.30 44.87 32.51
CA THR A 40 -35.56 45.26 31.81
C THR A 40 -35.61 45.24 30.28
N GLY A 41 -36.64 44.57 29.76
CA GLY A 41 -37.08 44.62 28.36
C GLY A 41 -37.81 43.34 27.93
N ALA A 42 -39.12 43.26 28.16
CA ALA A 42 -39.99 42.13 27.84
C ALA A 42 -40.62 42.24 26.42
N ARG A 43 -41.11 41.07 25.93
CA ARG A 43 -42.04 40.84 24.78
C ARG A 43 -41.36 40.82 23.39
N ASP A 44 -41.55 39.85 22.50
CA ASP A 44 -42.71 38.99 22.17
C ASP A 44 -42.29 37.58 21.67
N GLN A 45 -43.11 36.57 21.96
CA GLN A 45 -43.22 35.34 21.16
C GLN A 45 -44.43 35.45 20.22
N PRO A 46 -44.44 34.66 19.13
CA PRO A 46 -45.61 33.84 18.86
C PRO A 46 -45.27 32.35 18.83
N SER A 47 -45.98 31.67 19.72
CA SER A 47 -46.38 30.27 19.73
C SER A 47 -46.56 29.59 18.36
N SER A 48 -45.87 28.46 18.17
CA SER A 48 -46.45 27.26 17.57
C SER A 48 -45.64 26.01 17.98
N TRP A 49 -45.73 25.64 19.25
CA TRP A 49 -45.33 24.30 19.71
C TRP A 49 -46.41 23.30 19.30
N SER A 50 -46.37 22.83 18.05
CA SER A 50 -47.03 21.57 17.70
C SER A 50 -46.17 20.42 18.22
N ARG A 51 -46.62 19.82 19.33
CA ARG A 51 -46.17 18.50 19.80
C ARG A 51 -46.37 17.48 18.68
N ARG A 52 -45.28 17.08 18.04
CA ARG A 52 -45.12 15.76 17.39
C ARG A 52 -43.66 15.62 16.99
N ASN A 53 -43.06 14.48 17.36
CA ASN A 53 -41.69 14.04 17.06
C ASN A 53 -40.61 14.38 18.10
N GLN A 54 -40.92 14.24 19.37
CA GLN A 54 -39.95 13.74 20.35
C GLN A 54 -40.52 12.41 20.85
N ASP A 55 -39.70 11.36 20.87
CA ASP A 55 -40.03 9.97 21.21
C ASP A 55 -40.48 9.04 20.06
N ASP A 56 -39.76 9.05 18.92
CA ASP A 56 -39.69 7.86 18.05
C ASP A 56 -38.27 7.23 18.12
N PRO A 57 -38.07 6.18 18.94
CA PRO A 57 -36.81 5.43 18.99
C PRO A 57 -36.41 4.84 17.63
N GLU A 58 -37.36 4.58 16.73
CA GLU A 58 -37.12 4.10 15.38
C GLU A 58 -36.71 5.22 14.41
N ALA A 59 -37.15 6.46 14.63
CA ALA A 59 -36.62 7.62 13.91
C ALA A 59 -35.20 7.96 14.38
N MET A 60 -34.90 7.80 15.67
CA MET A 60 -33.55 7.95 16.20
C MET A 60 -32.63 6.82 15.70
N ASN A 61 -33.10 5.56 15.67
CA ASN A 61 -32.37 4.45 15.02
C ASN A 61 -32.26 4.59 13.50
N ARG A 62 -33.24 5.20 12.81
CA ARG A 62 -33.10 5.57 11.39
C ARG A 62 -32.04 6.65 11.20
N SER A 63 -32.03 7.70 12.02
CA SER A 63 -31.02 8.76 11.98
C SER A 63 -29.61 8.30 12.37
N LEU A 64 -29.49 7.28 13.24
CA LEU A 64 -28.21 6.64 13.59
C LEU A 64 -27.77 5.61 12.54
N ASN A 65 -28.68 5.07 11.73
CA ASN A 65 -28.39 4.18 10.60
C ASN A 65 -28.25 4.93 9.25
N GLU A 66 -28.58 6.22 9.17
CA GLU A 66 -28.66 6.98 7.90
C GLU A 66 -27.43 7.85 7.57
N ALA A 67 -26.33 7.78 8.33
CA ALA A 67 -25.07 8.43 7.93
C ALA A 67 -23.81 7.72 8.44
N HIS A 68 -23.80 6.39 8.59
CA HIS A 68 -22.51 5.70 8.62
C HIS A 68 -21.96 5.73 7.20
N GLU A 69 -21.19 6.77 6.89
CA GLU A 69 -20.49 6.90 5.62
C GLU A 69 -19.67 5.61 5.42
N MET A 70 -20.07 4.83 4.41
CA MET A 70 -19.52 3.50 4.18
C MET A 70 -18.02 3.62 3.96
N ARG A 71 -17.22 3.19 4.94
CA ARG A 71 -15.78 3.44 4.93
C ARG A 71 -15.09 2.49 3.96
N LYS A 72 -14.47 3.06 2.93
CA LYS A 72 -13.79 2.33 1.85
C LYS A 72 -12.31 2.71 1.88
N VAL A 73 -11.45 1.73 2.13
CA VAL A 73 -10.00 1.94 2.16
C VAL A 73 -9.30 1.02 1.17
N ILE A 74 -8.31 1.55 0.46
CA ILE A 74 -7.46 0.80 -0.48
C ILE A 74 -6.01 0.94 -0.05
N PHE A 75 -5.41 -0.16 0.38
CA PHE A 75 -3.98 -0.24 0.67
C PHE A 75 -3.21 -0.53 -0.61
N CYS A 76 -2.33 0.40 -1.01
CA CYS A 76 -1.59 0.31 -2.25
C CYS A 76 -0.08 0.26 -2.04
N PHE A 77 0.59 -0.76 -2.56
CA PHE A 77 2.05 -0.76 -2.71
C PHE A 77 2.39 -0.52 -4.18
N SER A 78 3.31 0.40 -4.48
CA SER A 78 3.79 0.62 -5.84
C SER A 78 5.27 1.00 -5.89
N GLY A 79 5.98 0.49 -6.90
CA GLY A 79 7.36 0.89 -7.19
C GLY A 79 7.45 1.89 -8.36
N THR A 80 6.82 1.54 -9.48
CA THR A 80 6.89 2.29 -10.75
C THR A 80 5.57 2.98 -11.11
N GLY A 81 4.63 3.09 -10.16
CA GLY A 81 3.37 3.81 -10.31
C GLY A 81 2.23 3.04 -11.01
N ASN A 82 2.46 1.86 -11.59
CA ASN A 82 1.39 1.11 -12.25
C ASN A 82 0.25 0.73 -11.29
N SER A 83 0.59 0.25 -10.09
CA SER A 83 -0.38 -0.14 -9.06
C SER A 83 -1.09 1.08 -8.48
N LEU A 84 -0.37 2.19 -8.25
CA LEU A 84 -0.98 3.43 -7.78
C LEU A 84 -1.96 4.01 -8.81
N ARG A 85 -1.61 3.99 -10.10
CA ARG A 85 -2.52 4.40 -11.17
C ARG A 85 -3.78 3.54 -11.22
N ALA A 86 -3.63 2.22 -11.09
CA ALA A 86 -4.76 1.30 -11.01
C ALA A 86 -5.63 1.59 -9.78
N ALA A 87 -5.01 1.85 -8.63
CA ALA A 87 -5.70 2.18 -7.39
C ALA A 87 -6.54 3.46 -7.53
N ARG A 88 -5.97 4.54 -8.09
CA ARG A 88 -6.70 5.80 -8.34
C ARG A 88 -7.92 5.59 -9.23
N ILE A 89 -7.79 4.81 -10.31
CA ILE A 89 -8.90 4.54 -11.24
C ILE A 89 -9.98 3.67 -10.59
N ILE A 90 -9.59 2.68 -9.78
CA ILE A 90 -10.54 1.83 -9.06
C ILE A 90 -11.26 2.63 -7.99
N ALA A 91 -10.53 3.41 -7.19
CA ALA A 91 -11.07 4.31 -6.18
C ALA A 91 -12.07 5.31 -6.75
N SER A 92 -11.83 5.85 -7.95
CA SER A 92 -12.79 6.76 -8.61
C SER A 92 -14.10 6.07 -9.04
N GLN A 93 -14.23 4.75 -8.90
CA GLN A 93 -15.50 4.01 -9.05
C GLN A 93 -16.14 3.70 -7.69
N LEU A 94 -15.46 3.99 -6.59
CA LEU A 94 -15.80 3.69 -5.23
C LEU A 94 -15.91 5.02 -4.47
N ASP A 95 -17.03 5.71 -4.66
CA ASP A 95 -17.30 7.02 -4.05
C ASP A 95 -16.81 7.13 -2.59
N GLY A 96 -16.00 8.13 -2.27
CA GLY A 96 -15.40 8.34 -0.93
C GLY A 96 -14.27 7.37 -0.54
N ALA A 97 -13.66 6.64 -1.49
CA ALA A 97 -12.56 5.73 -1.17
C ALA A 97 -11.26 6.46 -0.84
N THR A 98 -10.62 6.05 0.25
CA THR A 98 -9.28 6.52 0.66
C THR A 98 -8.21 5.54 0.23
N ILE A 99 -7.18 6.03 -0.48
CA ILE A 99 -5.98 5.26 -0.81
C ILE A 99 -4.90 5.51 0.23
N VAL A 100 -4.36 4.43 0.79
CA VAL A 100 -3.23 4.45 1.73
C VAL A 100 -2.03 3.76 1.09
N SER A 101 -0.93 4.50 0.93
CA SER A 101 0.32 3.93 0.46
C SER A 101 0.96 3.02 1.52
N VAL A 102 1.16 1.75 1.18
CA VAL A 102 1.84 0.79 2.05
C VAL A 102 3.35 0.98 1.95
N LYS A 103 3.95 1.36 3.06
CA LYS A 103 5.40 1.54 3.27
C LYS A 103 5.81 0.80 4.56
N GLU A 104 7.09 0.54 4.73
CA GLU A 104 7.65 -0.11 5.93
C GLU A 104 7.36 0.72 7.19
N GLY A 105 6.78 0.04 8.19
CA GLY A 105 6.37 0.63 9.46
C GLY A 105 5.07 1.43 9.42
N VAL A 106 4.27 1.35 8.34
CA VAL A 106 2.91 1.89 8.32
C VAL A 106 2.00 0.96 9.12
N CYS A 107 1.35 1.50 10.15
CA CYS A 107 0.21 0.90 10.80
C CYS A 107 -1.05 1.65 10.39
N SER A 108 -2.20 0.98 10.34
CA SER A 108 -3.46 1.61 9.98
C SER A 108 -4.64 0.91 10.66
N ASP A 109 -5.39 1.67 11.44
CA ASP A 109 -6.65 1.19 12.03
C ASP A 109 -7.85 1.37 11.11
N LEU A 110 -7.66 2.04 9.96
CA LEU A 110 -8.73 2.33 8.98
C LEU A 110 -9.46 1.07 8.46
N ALA A 111 -8.86 -0.11 8.58
CA ALA A 111 -9.45 -1.37 8.14
C ALA A 111 -10.29 -2.05 9.24
N ALA A 112 -10.17 -1.64 10.50
CA ALA A 112 -10.80 -2.30 11.64
C ALA A 112 -12.33 -2.13 11.64
N ASP A 113 -12.82 -1.04 11.07
CA ASP A 113 -14.24 -0.68 10.95
C ASP A 113 -14.64 -0.31 9.51
N ALA A 114 -13.80 -0.62 8.51
CA ALA A 114 -14.13 -0.41 7.12
C ALA A 114 -15.20 -1.38 6.61
N ASP A 115 -16.07 -0.88 5.76
CA ASP A 115 -17.06 -1.66 5.00
C ASP A 115 -16.46 -2.31 3.75
N MET A 116 -15.36 -1.74 3.25
CA MET A 116 -14.64 -2.23 2.09
C MET A 116 -13.13 -2.02 2.29
N VAL A 117 -12.38 -3.11 2.10
CA VAL A 117 -10.92 -3.12 2.21
C VAL A 117 -10.32 -3.66 0.91
N GLY A 118 -9.51 -2.85 0.25
CA GLY A 118 -8.82 -3.20 -1.00
C GLY A 118 -7.32 -3.36 -0.80
N PHE A 119 -6.72 -4.34 -1.48
CA PHE A 119 -5.27 -4.47 -1.59
C PHE A 119 -4.85 -4.38 -3.06
N ILE A 120 -3.98 -3.42 -3.39
CA ILE A 120 -3.50 -3.22 -4.76
C ILE A 120 -1.98 -3.15 -4.78
N CYS A 121 -1.34 -4.17 -5.33
CA CYS A 121 0.12 -4.27 -5.36
C CYS A 121 0.62 -4.92 -6.66
N PRO A 122 1.91 -4.75 -7.02
CA PRO A 122 2.54 -5.54 -8.06
C PRO A 122 2.72 -6.99 -7.63
N VAL A 123 3.05 -7.86 -8.57
CA VAL A 123 3.55 -9.20 -8.31
C VAL A 123 5.07 -9.20 -8.44
N TYR A 124 5.77 -9.51 -7.35
CA TYR A 124 7.23 -9.67 -7.29
C TYR A 124 7.57 -11.11 -6.99
N GLU A 125 8.55 -11.69 -7.70
CA GLU A 125 8.97 -13.09 -7.53
C GLU A 125 7.79 -14.12 -7.47
N TRP A 126 6.74 -13.88 -8.25
CA TRP A 126 5.50 -14.69 -8.30
C TRP A 126 4.66 -14.67 -7.00
N ASP A 127 4.78 -13.63 -6.19
CA ASP A 127 4.01 -13.41 -4.98
C ASP A 127 3.70 -11.91 -4.74
N ILE A 128 3.03 -11.59 -3.63
CA ILE A 128 2.92 -10.21 -3.15
C ILE A 128 4.29 -9.71 -2.64
N PRO A 129 4.60 -8.40 -2.75
CA PRO A 129 5.82 -7.83 -2.20
C PRO A 129 5.83 -7.95 -0.68
N GLU A 130 7.01 -8.20 -0.10
CA GLU A 130 7.16 -8.37 1.35
C GLU A 130 6.56 -7.21 2.19
N PRO A 131 6.68 -5.92 1.81
CA PRO A 131 6.08 -4.85 2.59
C PRO A 131 4.55 -4.91 2.61
N MET A 132 3.92 -5.39 1.53
CA MET A 132 2.47 -5.61 1.50
C MET A 132 2.10 -6.83 2.35
N LYS A 133 2.91 -7.88 2.33
CA LYS A 133 2.72 -9.08 3.14
C LYS A 133 2.78 -8.77 4.63
N CYS A 134 3.88 -8.17 5.12
CA CYS A 134 4.04 -7.78 6.51
C CYS A 134 2.95 -6.81 6.97
N PHE A 135 2.58 -5.86 6.10
CA PHE A 135 1.48 -4.93 6.38
C PHE A 135 0.16 -5.68 6.57
N ALA A 136 -0.19 -6.58 5.66
CA ALA A 136 -1.41 -7.37 5.77
C ALA A 136 -1.40 -8.24 7.04
N GLU A 137 -0.27 -8.90 7.36
CA GLU A 137 -0.09 -9.70 8.58
C GLU A 137 -0.31 -8.88 9.86
N GLY A 138 0.10 -7.61 9.89
CA GLY A 138 -0.12 -6.71 11.03
C GLY A 138 -1.49 -6.01 11.05
N LEU A 139 -2.27 -6.08 9.98
CA LEU A 139 -3.51 -5.32 9.83
C LEU A 139 -4.69 -5.97 10.56
N THR A 140 -5.43 -5.20 11.36
CA THR A 140 -6.75 -5.60 11.85
C THR A 140 -7.80 -5.30 10.79
N VAL A 141 -8.54 -6.32 10.35
CA VAL A 141 -9.55 -6.18 9.29
C VAL A 141 -10.92 -6.56 9.85
N SER A 142 -11.92 -5.71 9.65
CA SER A 142 -13.31 -6.01 9.99
C SER A 142 -13.77 -7.31 9.31
N SER A 143 -14.35 -8.23 10.10
CA SER A 143 -14.95 -9.45 9.56
C SER A 143 -16.17 -9.20 8.69
N LYS A 144 -16.77 -7.99 8.78
CA LYS A 144 -17.91 -7.55 7.96
C LYS A 144 -17.48 -6.88 6.65
N ALA A 145 -16.19 -6.54 6.50
CA ALA A 145 -15.69 -5.84 5.32
C ALA A 145 -15.81 -6.68 4.05
N TYR A 146 -16.21 -6.04 2.95
CA TYR A 146 -15.99 -6.61 1.63
C TYR A 146 -14.51 -6.41 1.25
N VAL A 147 -13.77 -7.50 1.25
CA VAL A 147 -12.32 -7.51 0.97
C VAL A 147 -12.01 -7.89 -0.47
N PHE A 148 -11.25 -7.05 -1.18
CA PHE A 148 -10.81 -7.32 -2.55
C PHE A 148 -9.30 -7.13 -2.77
N MET A 149 -8.78 -7.71 -3.85
CA MET A 149 -7.39 -7.55 -4.26
C MET A 149 -7.27 -7.41 -5.78
N VAL A 150 -6.46 -6.45 -6.22
CA VAL A 150 -6.05 -6.31 -7.63
C VAL A 150 -4.53 -6.38 -7.73
N ALA A 151 -4.01 -7.43 -8.37
CA ALA A 151 -2.58 -7.64 -8.51
C ALA A 151 -2.09 -7.17 -9.89
N THR A 152 -1.28 -6.11 -9.95
CA THR A 152 -0.69 -5.67 -11.22
C THR A 152 0.49 -6.56 -11.61
N PHE A 153 0.50 -7.09 -12.84
CA PHE A 153 1.52 -8.04 -13.27
C PHE A 153 1.81 -7.93 -14.77
N ALA A 154 2.95 -8.46 -15.21
CA ALA A 154 3.29 -8.54 -16.63
C ALA A 154 3.00 -9.93 -17.22
N ALA A 155 3.71 -10.95 -16.73
CA ALA A 155 3.68 -12.31 -17.30
C ALA A 155 2.97 -13.33 -16.40
N VAL A 156 3.45 -13.47 -15.16
CA VAL A 156 2.98 -14.50 -14.21
C VAL A 156 2.52 -13.81 -12.93
N HIS A 157 1.28 -14.08 -12.50
CA HIS A 157 0.77 -13.56 -11.22
C HIS A 157 1.15 -14.45 -10.03
N GLY A 158 1.49 -15.71 -10.28
CA GLY A 158 1.95 -16.63 -9.24
C GLY A 158 0.91 -16.87 -8.16
N ARG A 159 1.35 -16.98 -6.91
CA ARG A 159 0.53 -17.32 -5.73
C ARG A 159 0.02 -16.11 -4.94
N CYS A 160 0.20 -14.89 -5.44
CA CYS A 160 -0.10 -13.65 -4.71
C CYS A 160 -1.50 -13.61 -4.05
N PHE A 161 -2.55 -14.09 -4.74
CA PHE A 161 -3.89 -14.14 -4.17
C PHE A 161 -4.06 -15.23 -3.09
N GLU A 162 -3.39 -16.36 -3.24
CA GLU A 162 -3.40 -17.43 -2.23
C GLU A 162 -2.72 -16.97 -0.95
N THR A 163 -1.57 -16.29 -1.07
CA THR A 163 -0.86 -15.68 0.06
C THR A 163 -1.75 -14.68 0.80
N MET A 164 -2.38 -13.76 0.08
CA MET A 164 -3.28 -12.77 0.68
C MET A 164 -4.51 -13.42 1.33
N ASP A 165 -5.15 -14.39 0.65
CA ASP A 165 -6.32 -15.09 1.22
C ASP A 165 -5.96 -15.89 2.49
N ALA A 166 -4.76 -16.49 2.54
CA ALA A 166 -4.28 -17.18 3.73
C ALA A 166 -4.13 -16.22 4.93
N ILE A 167 -3.47 -15.07 4.73
CA ILE A 167 -3.32 -14.02 5.75
C ILE A 167 -4.69 -13.53 6.25
N LEU A 168 -5.64 -13.31 5.34
CA LEU A 168 -6.99 -12.87 5.68
C LEU A 168 -7.78 -13.93 6.47
N ARG A 169 -7.57 -15.22 6.17
CA ARG A 169 -8.21 -16.33 6.90
C ARG A 169 -7.75 -16.45 8.33
N GLU A 170 -6.47 -16.21 8.60
CA GLU A 170 -5.94 -16.15 9.96
C GLU A 170 -6.60 -15.03 10.79
N LYS A 171 -7.16 -14.03 10.11
CA LYS A 171 -7.89 -12.89 10.70
C LYS A 171 -9.41 -13.08 10.72
N GLY A 172 -9.91 -14.28 10.40
CA GLY A 172 -11.34 -14.58 10.40
C GLY A 172 -12.13 -14.00 9.22
N THR A 173 -11.45 -13.55 8.16
CA THR A 173 -12.09 -13.10 6.91
C THR A 173 -11.49 -13.82 5.70
N ARG A 174 -11.80 -13.38 4.48
CA ARG A 174 -11.24 -13.95 3.24
C ARG A 174 -11.27 -12.93 2.11
N LEU A 175 -10.61 -13.27 1.02
CA LEU A 175 -10.71 -12.50 -0.21
C LEU A 175 -12.06 -12.77 -0.91
N HIS A 176 -12.92 -11.76 -0.98
CA HIS A 176 -14.23 -11.86 -1.65
C HIS A 176 -14.12 -11.70 -3.16
N TYR A 177 -13.13 -10.93 -3.61
CA TYR A 177 -12.85 -10.69 -5.01
C TYR A 177 -11.35 -10.51 -5.27
N GLY A 178 -10.81 -11.25 -6.23
CA GLY A 178 -9.42 -11.09 -6.66
C GLY A 178 -9.26 -11.15 -8.17
N ARG A 179 -8.57 -10.16 -8.74
CA ARG A 179 -8.28 -10.12 -10.18
C ARG A 179 -6.88 -9.65 -10.52
N PRO A 180 -6.19 -10.34 -11.44
CA PRO A 180 -4.91 -9.90 -11.94
C PRO A 180 -5.13 -8.83 -13.02
N LEU A 181 -4.36 -7.76 -12.97
CA LEU A 181 -4.42 -6.63 -13.89
C LEU A 181 -3.11 -6.55 -14.67
N ARG A 182 -3.14 -6.87 -15.96
CA ARG A 182 -1.93 -6.75 -16.79
C ARG A 182 -1.49 -5.29 -16.88
N CYS A 183 -0.19 -5.04 -16.71
CA CYS A 183 0.44 -3.73 -16.87
C CYS A 183 1.80 -3.84 -17.60
N VAL A 184 2.49 -2.71 -17.73
CA VAL A 184 3.86 -2.65 -18.26
C VAL A 184 4.84 -3.28 -17.25
N ALA A 185 5.62 -4.26 -17.70
CA ALA A 185 6.80 -4.75 -17.00
C ALA A 185 7.82 -3.62 -16.92
N SER A 186 8.32 -3.30 -15.72
CA SER A 186 9.04 -2.05 -15.46
C SER A 186 10.31 -2.18 -14.63
N GLN A 187 10.87 -3.38 -14.54
CA GLN A 187 12.14 -3.64 -13.85
C GLN A 187 13.33 -3.29 -14.77
N CYS A 188 13.68 -2.01 -14.83
CA CYS A 188 14.70 -1.50 -15.76
C CYS A 188 16.10 -2.14 -15.59
N VAL A 189 16.42 -2.69 -14.41
CA VAL A 189 17.69 -3.42 -14.20
C VAL A 189 17.70 -4.83 -14.82
N ALA A 190 16.59 -5.30 -15.38
CA ALA A 190 16.48 -6.63 -15.97
C ALA A 190 16.12 -6.58 -17.46
N TYR A 191 15.27 -5.63 -17.88
CA TYR A 191 14.75 -5.56 -19.24
C TYR A 191 14.25 -4.16 -19.63
N GLU A 192 14.09 -3.93 -20.94
CA GLU A 192 13.31 -2.78 -21.46
C GLU A 192 11.83 -2.91 -21.09
N PRO A 193 11.08 -1.82 -20.93
CA PRO A 193 9.66 -1.90 -20.61
C PRO A 193 8.86 -2.63 -21.70
N PHE A 194 8.06 -3.62 -21.30
CA PHE A 194 7.17 -4.36 -22.21
C PHE A 194 5.88 -4.82 -21.51
N PRO A 195 4.76 -5.02 -22.23
CA PRO A 195 4.51 -4.58 -23.61
C PRO A 195 4.65 -3.05 -23.76
N ALA A 196 4.69 -2.56 -25.00
CA ALA A 196 4.94 -1.15 -25.28
C ALA A 196 3.99 -0.22 -24.48
N PRO A 197 4.52 0.74 -23.68
CA PRO A 197 3.72 1.57 -22.79
C PRO A 197 2.53 2.27 -23.46
N ARG A 198 2.73 2.76 -24.68
CA ARG A 198 1.69 3.47 -25.47
C ARG A 198 0.39 2.68 -25.65
N PHE A 199 0.45 1.36 -25.67
CA PHE A 199 -0.73 0.49 -25.80
C PHE A 199 -1.15 -0.09 -24.46
N MET A 200 -0.16 -0.47 -23.66
CA MET A 200 -0.42 -1.22 -22.43
C MET A 200 -1.01 -0.33 -21.33
N VAL A 201 -0.63 0.94 -21.25
CA VAL A 201 -1.18 1.88 -20.26
C VAL A 201 -2.69 2.08 -20.50
N PRO A 202 -3.17 2.53 -21.68
CA PRO A 202 -4.61 2.67 -21.91
C PRO A 202 -5.40 1.37 -21.75
N TYR A 203 -4.82 0.23 -22.13
CA TYR A 203 -5.45 -1.07 -21.88
C TYR A 203 -5.63 -1.34 -20.38
N SER A 204 -4.58 -1.14 -19.59
CA SER A 204 -4.62 -1.35 -18.14
C SER A 204 -5.61 -0.41 -17.44
N GLU A 205 -5.72 0.84 -17.89
CA GLU A 205 -6.70 1.80 -17.35
C GLU A 205 -8.15 1.40 -17.65
N ARG A 206 -8.45 1.00 -18.90
CA ARG A 206 -9.79 0.49 -19.25
C ARG A 206 -10.17 -0.74 -18.42
N ARG A 207 -9.21 -1.65 -18.21
CA ARG A 207 -9.42 -2.83 -17.37
C ARG A 207 -9.59 -2.45 -15.90
N ALA A 208 -8.77 -1.54 -15.37
CA ALA A 208 -8.92 -1.04 -14.00
C ALA A 208 -10.29 -0.41 -13.77
N LYS A 209 -10.79 0.38 -14.72
CA LYS A 209 -12.15 0.95 -14.66
C LYS A 209 -13.24 -0.14 -14.64
N ALA A 210 -13.11 -1.17 -15.47
CA ALA A 210 -14.04 -2.30 -15.46
C ALA A 210 -14.01 -3.07 -14.12
N LEU A 211 -12.82 -3.31 -13.58
CA LEU A 211 -12.65 -3.92 -12.25
C LEU A 211 -13.28 -3.05 -11.16
N GLY A 212 -13.06 -1.73 -11.20
CA GLY A 212 -13.67 -0.79 -10.26
C GLY A 212 -15.19 -0.88 -10.24
N LYS A 213 -15.84 -1.00 -11.41
CA LYS A 213 -17.30 -1.22 -11.50
C LYS A 213 -17.74 -2.56 -10.89
N GLU A 214 -16.98 -3.64 -11.12
CA GLU A 214 -17.26 -4.94 -10.51
C GLU A 214 -17.13 -4.90 -8.97
N ILE A 215 -16.12 -4.19 -8.46
CA ILE A 215 -15.86 -4.00 -7.03
C ILE A 215 -16.95 -3.11 -6.40
N ALA A 216 -17.36 -2.03 -7.08
CA ALA A 216 -18.46 -1.16 -6.64
C ALA A 216 -19.77 -1.94 -6.49
N ALA A 217 -20.03 -2.87 -7.40
CA ALA A 217 -21.17 -3.80 -7.33
C ALA A 217 -20.97 -4.95 -6.32
N ARG A 218 -19.89 -4.92 -5.51
CA ARG A 218 -19.52 -5.96 -4.54
C ARG A 218 -19.55 -7.38 -5.12
N LYS A 219 -19.14 -7.55 -6.38
CA LYS A 219 -19.18 -8.86 -7.04
C LYS A 219 -18.33 -9.87 -6.26
N HIS A 220 -18.86 -11.06 -6.00
CA HIS A 220 -18.08 -12.14 -5.40
C HIS A 220 -17.46 -12.98 -6.52
N SER A 221 -16.15 -13.24 -6.43
CA SER A 221 -15.50 -14.15 -7.37
C SER A 221 -14.27 -14.78 -6.75
N LYS A 222 -14.13 -16.09 -6.98
CA LYS A 222 -12.86 -16.78 -6.70
C LYS A 222 -11.75 -16.08 -7.49
N PHE A 223 -10.64 -15.82 -6.81
CA PHE A 223 -9.42 -15.35 -7.44
C PHE A 223 -8.78 -16.49 -8.26
N PRO A 224 -8.03 -16.17 -9.33
CA PRO A 224 -7.33 -17.21 -10.07
C PRO A 224 -6.20 -17.80 -9.22
N PRO A 225 -6.18 -19.12 -8.98
CA PRO A 225 -5.09 -19.76 -8.25
C PRO A 225 -3.81 -19.76 -9.09
N MET A 226 -2.66 -19.95 -8.45
CA MET A 226 -1.42 -20.20 -9.18
C MET A 226 -1.57 -21.44 -10.07
N SER A 227 -1.18 -21.30 -11.34
CA SER A 227 -1.18 -22.40 -12.32
C SER A 227 -0.34 -23.58 -11.83
N ILE A 228 -0.79 -24.80 -12.14
CA ILE A 228 -0.12 -26.06 -11.81
C ILE A 228 1.34 -26.04 -12.31
N VAL A 229 1.58 -25.52 -13.51
CA VAL A 229 2.92 -25.44 -14.11
C VAL A 229 3.81 -24.51 -13.31
N THR A 230 3.35 -23.27 -13.04
CA THR A 230 4.13 -22.30 -12.28
C THR A 230 4.33 -22.73 -10.82
N ARG A 231 3.38 -23.48 -10.25
CA ARG A 231 3.50 -24.07 -8.90
C ARG A 231 4.64 -25.08 -8.84
N LYS A 232 4.69 -26.03 -9.79
CA LYS A 232 5.79 -27.02 -9.87
C LYS A 232 7.16 -26.37 -10.11
N LEU A 233 7.18 -25.21 -10.75
CA LEU A 233 8.41 -24.48 -11.06
C LEU A 233 8.86 -23.52 -9.95
N PHE A 234 8.00 -23.21 -8.97
CA PHE A 234 8.25 -22.15 -7.99
C PHE A 234 9.55 -22.35 -7.22
N ASP A 235 9.73 -23.51 -6.60
CA ASP A 235 10.90 -23.79 -5.74
C ASP A 235 12.21 -23.76 -6.54
N ARG A 236 12.17 -24.21 -7.79
CA ARG A 236 13.35 -24.20 -8.65
C ARG A 236 13.66 -22.81 -9.20
N MET A 237 12.62 -22.03 -9.54
CA MET A 237 12.79 -20.79 -10.27
C MET A 237 12.85 -19.56 -9.38
N MET A 238 11.99 -19.45 -8.36
CA MET A 238 11.83 -18.23 -7.55
C MET A 238 12.47 -18.36 -6.17
N ALA A 239 12.44 -19.53 -5.53
CA ALA A 239 13.03 -19.67 -4.18
C ALA A 239 14.50 -19.25 -4.08
N PRO A 240 15.38 -19.53 -5.07
CA PRO A 240 16.76 -19.04 -5.02
C PRO A 240 16.85 -17.52 -4.98
N PHE A 241 15.99 -16.80 -5.71
CA PHE A 241 15.94 -15.33 -5.70
C PHE A 241 15.39 -14.78 -4.38
N LEU A 242 14.36 -15.42 -3.83
CA LEU A 242 13.79 -15.05 -2.53
C LEU A 242 14.83 -15.16 -1.41
N ASN A 243 15.62 -16.24 -1.40
CA ASN A 243 16.66 -16.48 -0.39
C ASN A 243 17.79 -15.44 -0.41
N ILE A 244 18.05 -14.80 -1.56
CA ILE A 244 19.11 -13.80 -1.72
C ILE A 244 18.58 -12.38 -1.94
N GLN A 245 17.30 -12.12 -1.70
CA GLN A 245 16.69 -10.81 -2.00
C GLN A 245 17.41 -9.66 -1.29
N HIS A 246 17.92 -9.88 -0.07
CA HIS A 246 18.71 -8.92 0.70
C HIS A 246 20.05 -8.55 0.04
N GLU A 247 20.56 -9.36 -0.90
CA GLU A 247 21.78 -9.09 -1.67
C GLU A 247 21.53 -8.16 -2.87
N TYR A 248 20.27 -7.94 -3.25
CA TYR A 248 19.91 -7.24 -4.48
C TYR A 248 20.50 -5.83 -4.55
N ASP A 249 20.37 -5.06 -3.47
CA ASP A 249 20.77 -3.65 -3.47
C ASP A 249 22.28 -3.40 -3.36
N LYS A 250 23.08 -4.45 -3.08
CA LYS A 250 24.54 -4.39 -3.19
C LYS A 250 25.00 -4.10 -4.62
N GLY A 251 24.10 -4.27 -5.59
CA GLY A 251 24.33 -3.93 -6.99
C GLY A 251 24.18 -2.44 -7.29
N PHE A 252 23.52 -1.66 -6.41
CA PHE A 252 23.29 -0.25 -6.65
C PHE A 252 24.52 0.60 -6.32
N TYR A 253 24.76 1.60 -7.15
CA TYR A 253 25.77 2.63 -6.95
C TYR A 253 25.33 3.94 -7.61
N THR A 254 25.96 5.05 -7.24
CA THR A 254 25.73 6.35 -7.90
C THR A 254 26.89 6.75 -8.80
N THR A 255 26.58 7.42 -9.90
CA THR A 255 27.57 8.15 -10.71
C THR A 255 27.75 9.59 -10.21
N ASP A 256 28.69 10.29 -10.83
CA ASP A 256 28.93 11.75 -10.74
C ASP A 256 27.70 12.62 -11.04
N ARG A 257 26.70 12.09 -11.75
CA ARG A 257 25.40 12.75 -11.98
C ARG A 257 24.59 12.94 -10.69
N CYS A 258 24.98 12.36 -9.55
CA CYS A 258 24.23 12.47 -8.32
C CYS A 258 24.33 13.89 -7.74
N THR A 259 23.18 14.56 -7.63
CA THR A 259 23.10 15.92 -7.05
C THR A 259 22.90 15.94 -5.53
N GLY A 260 22.78 14.75 -4.92
CA GLY A 260 22.49 14.61 -3.49
C GLY A 260 21.14 15.19 -3.05
N CYS A 261 20.12 15.14 -3.92
CA CYS A 261 18.79 15.70 -3.65
C CYS A 261 17.92 14.88 -2.68
N GLY A 262 18.36 13.68 -2.29
CA GLY A 262 17.67 12.83 -1.32
C GLY A 262 16.34 12.21 -1.76
N LEU A 263 15.92 12.38 -3.02
CA LEU A 263 14.64 11.84 -3.51
C LEU A 263 14.56 10.30 -3.38
N CYS A 264 15.67 9.61 -3.64
CA CYS A 264 15.76 8.15 -3.54
C CYS A 264 15.43 7.62 -2.14
N SER A 265 15.82 8.35 -1.09
CA SER A 265 15.50 8.00 0.30
C SER A 265 14.00 8.18 0.58
N ARG A 266 13.45 9.35 0.20
CA ARG A 266 12.02 9.68 0.43
C ARG A 266 11.05 8.77 -0.32
N ILE A 267 11.40 8.36 -1.54
CA ILE A 267 10.53 7.51 -2.37
C ILE A 267 10.66 6.02 -2.06
N CYS A 268 11.63 5.61 -1.22
CA CYS A 268 11.85 4.21 -0.93
C CYS A 268 10.74 3.69 0.03
N PRO A 269 9.86 2.78 -0.41
CA PRO A 269 8.79 2.29 0.45
C PRO A 269 9.34 1.46 1.63
N CYS A 270 10.55 0.90 1.51
CA CYS A 270 11.18 0.09 2.55
C CYS A 270 12.10 0.89 3.48
N LYS A 271 12.12 2.24 3.39
CA LYS A 271 13.09 3.07 4.13
C LYS A 271 14.53 2.55 4.04
N ASN A 272 14.87 1.92 2.91
CA ASN A 272 16.11 1.17 2.74
C ASN A 272 17.30 2.08 2.46
N ILE A 273 17.08 3.36 2.18
CA ILE A 273 18.13 4.28 1.73
C ILE A 273 18.32 5.38 2.78
N SER A 274 19.50 5.42 3.38
CA SER A 274 19.99 6.52 4.20
C SER A 274 20.87 7.45 3.34
N LEU A 275 21.12 8.67 3.81
CA LEU A 275 22.02 9.60 3.12
C LEU A 275 23.28 9.80 3.97
N SER A 276 24.45 9.50 3.40
CA SER A 276 25.76 9.77 3.98
C SER A 276 26.49 10.75 3.08
N ASN A 277 26.95 11.89 3.62
CA ASN A 277 27.56 12.98 2.85
C ASN A 277 26.71 13.39 1.62
N ARG A 278 25.38 13.43 1.78
CA ARG A 278 24.38 13.67 0.71
C ARG A 278 24.24 12.58 -0.35
N HIS A 279 25.01 11.49 -0.29
CA HIS A 279 24.90 10.35 -1.21
C HIS A 279 24.10 9.20 -0.59
N PRO A 280 23.36 8.41 -1.40
CA PRO A 280 22.58 7.29 -0.89
C PRO A 280 23.46 6.12 -0.44
N THR A 281 23.08 5.54 0.69
CA THR A 281 23.59 4.25 1.19
C THR A 281 22.40 3.30 1.33
N TRP A 282 22.52 2.10 0.75
CA TRP A 282 21.48 1.07 0.79
C TRP A 282 21.70 0.14 1.99
N ASN A 283 20.64 -0.15 2.73
CA ASN A 283 20.68 -0.82 4.04
C ASN A 283 20.22 -2.30 3.96
N HIS A 284 20.28 -2.92 2.79
CA HIS A 284 20.02 -4.35 2.55
C HIS A 284 18.59 -4.84 2.89
N ARG A 285 17.62 -3.92 2.89
CA ARG A 285 16.17 -4.17 3.01
C ARG A 285 15.43 -3.91 1.70
N CYS A 286 16.09 -4.10 0.56
CA CYS A 286 15.50 -3.81 -0.74
C CYS A 286 14.59 -4.93 -1.23
N VAL A 287 13.42 -4.55 -1.77
CA VAL A 287 12.44 -5.48 -2.35
C VAL A 287 12.40 -5.42 -3.87
N GLY A 288 13.43 -4.83 -4.50
CA GLY A 288 13.55 -4.79 -5.96
C GLY A 288 12.55 -3.91 -6.71
N CYS A 289 11.84 -2.99 -6.04
CA CYS A 289 10.79 -2.17 -6.66
C CYS A 289 11.29 -1.14 -7.67
N ASN A 290 12.58 -0.79 -7.63
CA ASN A 290 13.27 0.17 -8.51
C ASN A 290 12.72 1.60 -8.51
N ALA A 291 11.90 2.00 -7.52
CA ALA A 291 11.37 3.37 -7.41
C ALA A 291 12.49 4.43 -7.41
N CYS A 292 13.54 4.22 -6.60
CA CYS A 292 14.68 5.13 -6.54
C CYS A 292 15.42 5.28 -7.87
N VAL A 293 15.42 4.26 -8.72
CA VAL A 293 16.13 4.24 -10.00
C VAL A 293 15.35 5.01 -11.07
N VAL A 294 14.04 4.76 -11.16
CA VAL A 294 13.19 5.29 -12.24
C VAL A 294 12.79 6.73 -12.02
N TYR A 295 12.66 7.17 -10.76
CA TYR A 295 12.31 8.55 -10.41
C TYR A 295 13.53 9.44 -10.13
N CYS A 296 14.77 8.92 -10.23
CA CYS A 296 15.96 9.73 -10.07
C CYS A 296 16.06 10.78 -11.21
N PRO A 297 15.94 12.10 -10.92
CA PRO A 297 15.88 13.12 -11.97
C PRO A 297 17.17 13.21 -12.78
N SER A 298 18.32 12.97 -12.15
CA SER A 298 19.63 12.97 -12.82
C SER A 298 20.06 11.61 -13.34
N LYS A 299 19.21 10.57 -13.24
CA LYS A 299 19.52 9.18 -13.64
C LYS A 299 20.88 8.69 -13.08
N ALA A 300 21.21 9.12 -11.87
CA ALA A 300 22.51 8.88 -11.25
C ALA A 300 22.64 7.49 -10.61
N ILE A 301 21.53 6.89 -10.20
CA ILE A 301 21.53 5.53 -9.64
C ILE A 301 21.67 4.53 -10.77
N MET A 302 22.70 3.70 -10.68
CA MET A 302 23.08 2.65 -11.61
C MET A 302 23.09 1.30 -10.89
N PHE A 303 23.16 0.21 -11.66
CA PHE A 303 23.11 -1.15 -11.12
C PHE A 303 24.06 -2.10 -11.86
N LYS A 304 24.85 -2.86 -11.08
CA LYS A 304 25.66 -4.00 -11.53
C LYS A 304 25.17 -5.26 -10.81
N THR A 305 25.20 -6.41 -11.48
CA THR A 305 24.74 -7.67 -10.90
C THR A 305 25.59 -8.06 -9.68
N PRO A 306 24.98 -8.16 -8.48
CA PRO A 306 25.68 -8.62 -7.28
C PRO A 306 26.26 -10.03 -7.46
N GLU A 307 27.31 -10.35 -6.71
CA GLU A 307 27.96 -11.67 -6.76
C GLU A 307 26.96 -12.81 -6.50
N ALA A 308 26.15 -12.71 -5.44
CA ALA A 308 25.14 -13.71 -5.10
C ALA A 308 24.15 -13.98 -6.27
N TYR A 309 23.77 -12.94 -7.02
CA TYR A 309 22.92 -13.09 -8.20
C TYR A 309 23.69 -13.70 -9.39
N ARG A 310 24.97 -13.37 -9.57
CA ARG A 310 25.80 -14.00 -10.62
C ARG A 310 25.96 -15.51 -10.38
N GLN A 311 26.08 -15.92 -9.12
CA GLN A 311 26.23 -17.33 -8.72
C GLN A 311 24.98 -18.18 -8.99
N LEU A 312 23.79 -17.59 -9.11
CA LEU A 312 22.59 -18.33 -9.55
C LEU A 312 22.67 -18.80 -11.02
N ASP A 313 23.62 -18.26 -11.79
CA ASP A 313 23.95 -18.59 -13.19
C ASP A 313 22.77 -19.07 -14.05
N ASN A 314 21.78 -18.20 -14.24
CA ASN A 314 20.63 -18.50 -15.08
C ASN A 314 20.35 -17.37 -16.07
N MET A 315 19.42 -17.62 -17.01
CA MET A 315 19.10 -16.68 -18.07
C MET A 315 18.64 -15.30 -17.54
N ILE A 316 17.99 -15.25 -16.38
CA ILE A 316 17.54 -14.00 -15.76
C ILE A 316 18.75 -13.24 -15.22
N THR A 317 19.62 -13.89 -14.45
CA THR A 317 20.77 -13.22 -13.80
C THR A 317 21.85 -12.79 -14.79
N ARG A 318 22.02 -13.51 -15.90
CA ARG A 318 22.92 -13.11 -17.00
C ARG A 318 22.47 -11.84 -17.73
N ARG A 319 21.19 -11.48 -17.64
CA ARG A 319 20.64 -10.25 -18.26
C ARG A 319 20.46 -9.11 -17.25
N LEU A 320 20.67 -9.37 -15.97
CA LEU A 320 20.58 -8.36 -14.93
C LEU A 320 21.72 -7.34 -15.11
N GLY A 321 21.41 -6.07 -14.91
CA GLY A 321 22.29 -4.95 -15.20
C GLY A 321 21.51 -3.72 -15.67
N LEU A 322 22.03 -2.53 -15.37
CA LEU A 322 21.46 -1.28 -15.83
C LEU A 322 22.45 -0.52 -16.73
N PRO A 323 22.41 -0.76 -18.06
CA PRO A 323 23.16 0.05 -19.02
C PRO A 323 22.70 1.52 -19.01
N ASP A 324 23.61 2.46 -19.31
CA ASP A 324 23.28 3.90 -19.32
C ASP A 324 22.11 4.26 -20.26
N LYS A 325 22.01 3.57 -21.40
CA LYS A 325 20.97 3.82 -22.42
C LYS A 325 19.61 3.14 -22.11
N ARG A 326 19.50 2.37 -21.03
CA ARG A 326 18.27 1.64 -20.66
C ARG A 326 17.11 2.62 -20.43
N THR A 327 15.94 2.28 -20.98
CA THR A 327 14.71 3.03 -20.68
C THR A 327 14.28 2.78 -19.23
N ARG A 328 14.12 3.86 -18.46
CA ARG A 328 13.63 3.81 -17.08
C ARG A 328 12.16 4.20 -17.03
N TYR A 329 11.29 3.21 -17.23
CA TYR A 329 9.85 3.45 -17.21
C TYR A 329 9.32 3.63 -15.77
N HIS A 330 8.50 4.65 -15.60
CA HIS A 330 7.45 4.71 -14.59
C HIS A 330 6.13 5.05 -15.29
N ASN A 331 5.01 4.83 -14.61
CA ASN A 331 3.70 5.16 -15.17
C ASN A 331 3.63 6.66 -15.50
N PRO A 332 3.22 7.05 -16.72
CA PRO A 332 3.29 8.44 -17.17
C PRO A 332 2.35 9.39 -16.42
N TYR A 333 1.33 8.86 -15.73
CA TYR A 333 0.37 9.64 -14.95
C TYR A 333 0.69 9.68 -13.46
N ILE A 334 1.87 9.18 -13.06
CA ILE A 334 2.31 9.15 -11.67
C ILE A 334 3.67 9.85 -11.58
N THR A 335 3.70 10.90 -10.76
CA THR A 335 4.88 11.69 -10.48
C THR A 335 5.63 11.16 -9.24
N ALA A 336 6.86 11.64 -9.03
CA ALA A 336 7.58 11.33 -7.81
C ALA A 336 6.87 11.86 -6.54
N LYS A 337 6.12 12.97 -6.66
CA LYS A 337 5.33 13.53 -5.55
C LYS A 337 4.21 12.57 -5.15
N ASP A 338 3.50 12.02 -6.13
CA ASP A 338 2.43 11.03 -5.92
C ASP A 338 2.93 9.75 -5.24
N MET A 339 4.18 9.36 -5.48
CA MET A 339 4.77 8.18 -4.83
C MET A 339 5.17 8.45 -3.37
N ILE A 340 5.36 9.72 -3.01
CA ILE A 340 5.78 10.14 -1.67
C ILE A 340 4.58 10.48 -0.79
N SER A 341 3.48 10.98 -1.35
CA SER A 341 2.27 11.31 -0.59
C SER A 341 1.77 10.13 0.24
N ASP A 342 1.32 10.45 1.46
CA ASP A 342 0.63 9.54 2.36
C ASP A 342 -0.85 9.93 2.37
N GLY A 343 -1.74 8.97 2.08
CA GLY A 343 -3.19 9.17 2.16
C GLY A 343 -3.75 10.09 1.07
N GLU A 344 -4.43 9.52 0.08
CA GLU A 344 -5.22 10.29 -0.90
C GLU A 344 -6.69 9.88 -0.78
N VAL A 345 -7.52 10.80 -0.29
CA VAL A 345 -8.97 10.67 -0.40
C VAL A 345 -9.34 11.02 -1.84
N ILE A 346 -10.01 10.10 -2.54
CA ILE A 346 -10.50 10.33 -3.90
C ILE A 346 -12.00 10.54 -3.79
N GLU A 347 -12.39 11.81 -3.89
CA GLU A 347 -13.78 12.21 -4.12
C GLU A 347 -14.16 11.85 -5.57
N ALA A 348 -15.32 11.21 -5.76
CA ALA A 348 -15.74 10.65 -7.05
C ALA A 348 -16.37 11.68 -8.00
#